data_AF-A0A3N6A957-F1
#
_entry.id   AF-A0A3N6A957-F1
#
_cell.length_a   1.000
_cell.length_b   1.000
_cell.length_c   1.000
_cell.angle_alpha   90.00
_cell.angle_beta   90.00
_cell.angle_gamma   90.00
#
_symmetry.space_group_name_H-M   'P 1'
#
loop_
_entity.id
_entity.type
_entity.pdbx_description
1 polymer ?
#
loop_
_entity_poly.entity_id
_entity_poly.type
_entity_poly.pdbx_seq_one_letter_code
_entity_poly.pdbx_strand_id
1 'polypeptide(L)'
;MKSGSNLEKILTSGQFAFTGELGPPRGAHAEEVRKKAAHLKGRVDSVNITDNQTAMVRMASWAASLILIQEGIEPNYQMVCRDRNRLAMQADILGACALGIRNMLCL
;
A
#
# COMPACT_ATOMS: atom_id res chain seq x y z
N MET A 1 4.13 19.31 4.68
CA MET A 1 3.98 18.44 5.88
C MET A 1 4.77 17.17 5.62
N LYS A 2 5.53 16.65 6.58
CA LYS A 2 6.24 15.37 6.43
C LYS A 2 5.25 14.20 6.68
N SER A 3 5.45 13.06 6.03
CA SER A 3 4.61 11.87 6.16
C SER A 3 4.78 11.17 7.52
N GLY A 4 5.99 11.25 8.10
CA GLY A 4 6.35 10.55 9.33
C GLY A 4 6.56 9.03 9.16
N SER A 5 6.55 8.54 7.92
CA SER A 5 6.70 7.12 7.58
C SER A 5 8.14 6.62 7.71
N ASN A 6 8.33 5.30 7.78
CA ASN A 6 9.64 4.65 7.73
C ASN A 6 10.34 4.93 6.39
N LEU A 7 9.59 4.83 5.28
CA LEU A 7 10.12 5.08 3.94
C LEU A 7 10.68 6.51 3.82
N GLU A 8 9.98 7.51 4.36
CA GLU A 8 10.47 8.89 4.36
C GLU A 8 11.78 9.01 5.17
N LYS A 9 11.86 8.38 6.35
CA LYS A 9 13.05 8.42 7.20
C LYS A 9 14.27 7.86 6.48
N ILE A 10 14.11 6.72 5.81
CA ILE A 10 15.18 6.05 5.08
C ILE A 10 15.65 6.91 3.92
N LEU A 11 14.72 7.39 3.07
CA LEU A 11 15.05 8.25 1.94
C LEU A 11 15.72 9.56 2.38
N THR A 12 15.24 10.17 3.46
CA THR A 12 15.81 11.42 3.99
C THR A 12 17.19 11.20 4.62
N SER A 13 17.48 10.01 5.15
CA SER A 13 18.78 9.67 5.73
C SER A 13 19.88 9.43 4.67
N GLY A 14 19.53 9.37 3.38
CA GLY A 14 20.45 9.03 2.29
C GLY A 14 20.81 7.55 2.23
N GLN A 15 20.17 6.69 3.03
CA GLN A 15 20.30 5.24 2.93
C GLN A 15 19.58 4.70 1.70
N PHE A 16 20.03 3.53 1.22
CA PHE A 16 19.38 2.84 0.13
C PHE A 16 18.04 2.25 0.60
N ALA A 17 16.93 2.69 0.01
CA ALA A 17 15.60 2.16 0.30
C ALA A 17 15.34 0.90 -0.52
N PHE A 18 15.09 -0.22 0.15
CA PHE A 18 14.73 -1.50 -0.45
C PHE A 18 13.24 -1.77 -0.25
N THR A 19 12.48 -1.81 -1.35
CA THR A 19 11.02 -1.96 -1.32
C THR A 19 10.59 -3.24 -2.02
N GLY A 20 9.47 -3.81 -1.55
CA GLY A 20 8.81 -4.94 -2.20
C GLY A 20 7.55 -4.50 -2.96
N GLU A 21 6.99 -5.41 -3.76
CA GLU A 21 5.68 -5.23 -4.39
C GLU A 21 4.77 -6.41 -4.06
N LEU A 22 3.49 -6.13 -3.79
CA LEU A 22 2.47 -7.12 -3.52
C LEU A 22 1.18 -6.77 -4.26
N GLY A 23 0.74 -7.69 -5.12
CA GLY A 23 -0.56 -7.63 -5.77
C GLY A 23 -1.68 -8.21 -4.90
N PRO A 24 -2.74 -7.44 -4.58
CA PRO A 24 -3.88 -7.97 -3.84
C PRO A 24 -4.57 -9.15 -4.54
N PRO A 25 -5.30 -9.99 -3.81
CA PRO A 25 -6.03 -11.13 -4.38
C PRO A 25 -7.23 -10.69 -5.23
N ARG A 26 -7.75 -11.58 -6.08
CA ARG A 26 -9.03 -11.35 -6.80
C ARG A 26 -10.25 -11.51 -5.88
N GLY A 27 -10.11 -12.27 -4.80
CA GLY A 27 -11.17 -12.52 -3.82
C GLY A 27 -11.05 -11.67 -2.56
N ALA A 28 -11.89 -11.97 -1.58
CA ALA A 28 -11.96 -11.26 -0.29
C ALA A 28 -11.11 -11.89 0.83
N HIS A 29 -10.38 -12.98 0.55
CA HIS A 29 -9.61 -13.69 1.56
C HIS A 29 -8.34 -12.93 1.96
N ALA A 30 -8.40 -12.23 3.10
CA ALA A 30 -7.27 -11.51 3.69
C ALA A 30 -6.02 -12.37 3.89
N GLU A 31 -6.21 -13.68 4.09
CA GLU A 31 -5.12 -14.63 4.29
C GLU A 31 -4.17 -14.74 3.08
N GLU A 32 -4.66 -14.49 1.86
CA GLU A 32 -3.77 -14.42 0.68
C GLU A 32 -2.81 -13.23 0.75
N VAL A 33 -3.24 -12.11 1.33
CA VAL A 33 -2.39 -10.94 1.56
C VAL A 33 -1.37 -11.26 2.65
N ARG A 34 -1.78 -11.86 3.77
CA ARG A 34 -0.88 -12.23 4.88
C ARG A 34 0.22 -13.20 4.46
N LYS A 35 -0.15 -14.25 3.70
CA LYS A 35 0.82 -15.20 3.15
C LYS A 35 1.89 -14.52 2.28
N LYS A 36 1.46 -13.59 1.41
CA LYS A 36 2.40 -12.80 0.59
C LYS A 36 3.26 -11.85 1.44
N ALA A 37 2.65 -11.18 2.42
CA ALA A 37 3.33 -10.27 3.34
C ALA A 37 4.41 -10.99 4.18
N ALA A 38 4.18 -12.24 4.57
CA ALA A 38 5.15 -13.04 5.32
C ALA A 38 6.50 -13.23 4.59
N HIS A 39 6.51 -13.21 3.25
CA HIS A 39 7.75 -13.26 2.47
C HIS A 39 8.56 -11.96 2.51
N LEU A 40 7.91 -10.85 2.84
CA LEU A 40 8.48 -9.49 2.82
C LEU A 40 8.79 -8.97 4.23
N LYS A 41 8.10 -9.47 5.25
CA LYS A 41 8.24 -9.04 6.65
C LYS A 41 9.69 -9.12 7.12
N GLY A 42 10.21 -8.00 7.62
CA GLY A 42 11.59 -7.89 8.12
C GLY A 42 12.67 -7.89 7.04
N ARG A 43 12.30 -7.82 5.75
CA ARG A 43 13.24 -7.84 4.62
C ARG A 43 13.18 -6.60 3.74
N VAL A 44 12.12 -5.80 3.85
CA VAL A 44 11.87 -4.59 3.05
C VAL A 44 11.47 -3.43 3.94
N ASP A 45 11.77 -2.23 3.48
CA ASP A 45 11.48 -0.97 4.18
C ASP A 45 10.03 -0.51 4.03
N SER A 46 9.44 -0.85 2.88
CA SER A 46 8.02 -0.67 2.58
C SER A 46 7.59 -1.60 1.44
N VAL A 47 6.27 -1.75 1.24
CA VAL A 47 5.70 -2.58 0.17
C VAL A 47 4.73 -1.79 -0.68
N ASN A 48 4.98 -1.70 -1.98
CA ASN A 48 4.03 -1.19 -2.95
C ASN A 48 2.83 -2.15 -3.06
N ILE A 49 1.63 -1.64 -2.80
CA ILE A 49 0.39 -2.40 -2.95
C ILE A 49 -0.27 -1.92 -4.22
N THR A 50 -0.21 -2.75 -5.25
CA THR A 50 -0.68 -2.38 -6.58
C THR A 50 -2.22 -2.35 -6.65
N ASP A 51 -2.78 -1.48 -7.49
CA ASP A 51 -4.22 -1.23 -7.63
C ASP A 51 -4.72 -1.74 -8.99
N ASN A 52 -5.66 -2.71 -8.96
CA ASN A 52 -6.28 -3.33 -10.13
C ASN A 52 -5.30 -3.60 -11.29
N GLN A 53 -4.20 -4.32 -11.01
CA GLN A 53 -3.17 -4.60 -12.03
C GLN A 53 -3.81 -5.27 -13.24
N THR A 54 -3.34 -4.93 -14.43
CA THR A 54 -3.87 -5.46 -15.70
C THR A 54 -5.37 -5.18 -15.92
N ALA A 55 -5.91 -4.13 -15.30
CA ALA A 55 -7.34 -3.76 -15.35
C ALA A 55 -8.28 -4.86 -14.85
N MET A 56 -7.80 -5.70 -13.93
CA MET A 56 -8.57 -6.78 -13.33
C MET A 56 -9.01 -6.40 -11.92
N VAL A 57 -10.25 -6.73 -11.57
CA VAL A 57 -10.77 -6.54 -10.21
C VAL A 57 -9.91 -7.29 -9.20
N ARG A 58 -9.46 -6.56 -8.18
CA ARG A 58 -8.75 -7.07 -7.00
C ARG A 58 -9.36 -6.48 -5.74
N MET A 59 -9.00 -7.05 -4.60
CA MET A 59 -9.16 -6.37 -3.32
C MET A 59 -8.55 -4.97 -3.41
N ALA A 60 -9.27 -3.95 -2.92
CA ALA A 60 -8.83 -2.57 -2.96
C ALA A 60 -7.43 -2.42 -2.34
N SER A 61 -6.55 -1.68 -3.02
CA SER A 61 -5.16 -1.53 -2.58
C SER A 61 -5.05 -0.92 -1.18
N TRP A 62 -5.89 0.07 -0.83
CA TRP A 62 -5.91 0.63 0.52
C TRP A 62 -6.35 -0.41 1.58
N ALA A 63 -7.28 -1.32 1.25
CA ALA A 63 -7.70 -2.36 2.19
C ALA A 63 -6.60 -3.40 2.42
N ALA A 64 -5.90 -3.83 1.36
CA ALA A 64 -4.72 -4.68 1.49
C ALA A 64 -3.58 -3.99 2.26
N SER A 65 -3.45 -2.67 2.12
CA SER A 65 -2.49 -1.86 2.89
C SER A 65 -2.78 -1.90 4.39
N LEU A 66 -4.05 -1.88 4.81
CA LEU A 66 -4.42 -2.02 6.24
C LEU A 66 -4.04 -3.40 6.79
N ILE A 67 -4.19 -4.46 5.99
CA ILE A 67 -3.75 -5.81 6.39
C ILE A 67 -2.23 -5.82 6.61
N LEU A 68 -1.45 -5.15 5.74
CA LEU A 68 0.01 -5.04 5.93
C LEU A 68 0.38 -4.29 7.21
N ILE A 69 -0.34 -3.22 7.55
CA ILE A 69 -0.13 -2.48 8.81
C ILE A 69 -0.35 -3.41 10.00
N GLN A 70 -1.39 -4.27 9.98
CA GLN A 70 -1.63 -5.27 11.02
C GLN A 70 -0.47 -6.30 11.12
N GLU A 71 0.17 -6.62 10.00
CA GLU A 71 1.35 -7.48 9.95
C GLU A 71 2.66 -6.76 10.34
N GLY A 72 2.60 -5.46 10.65
CA GLY A 72 3.77 -4.65 11.02
C GLY A 72 4.65 -4.27 9.82
N ILE A 73 4.07 -4.21 8.61
CA ILE A 73 4.76 -3.82 7.39
C ILE A 73 4.19 -2.49 6.90
N GLU A 74 5.07 -1.56 6.55
CA GLU A 74 4.66 -0.27 6.01
C GLU A 74 4.21 -0.39 4.54
N PRO A 75 2.96 -0.04 4.19
CA PRO A 75 2.49 -0.04 2.82
C PRO A 75 2.84 1.27 2.10
N ASN A 76 3.02 1.16 0.78
CA ASN A 76 2.89 2.24 -0.18
C ASN A 76 1.62 2.00 -1.00
N TYR A 77 0.58 2.77 -0.71
CA TYR A 77 -0.74 2.61 -1.34
C TYR A 77 -0.68 3.11 -2.78
N GLN A 78 -0.70 2.21 -3.76
CA GLN A 78 -0.83 2.62 -5.15
C GLN A 78 -2.27 3.02 -5.46
N MET A 79 -2.44 4.17 -6.11
CA MET A 79 -3.73 4.64 -6.64
C MET A 79 -3.58 4.89 -8.14
N VAL A 80 -4.49 4.33 -8.93
CA VAL A 80 -4.66 4.68 -10.36
C VAL A 80 -5.97 5.42 -10.58
N CYS A 81 -5.99 6.31 -11.59
CA CYS A 81 -7.18 7.12 -11.89
C CYS A 81 -8.24 6.41 -12.76
N ARG A 82 -7.90 5.30 -13.42
CA ARG A 82 -8.77 4.67 -14.44
C ARG A 82 -10.13 4.21 -13.91
N ASP A 83 -10.15 3.65 -12.70
CA ASP A 83 -11.31 2.89 -12.19
C ASP A 83 -12.15 3.69 -11.18
N ARG A 84 -11.82 4.97 -10.94
CA ARG A 84 -12.47 5.83 -9.91
C ARG A 84 -12.68 7.24 -10.41
N ASN A 85 -13.81 7.85 -10.03
CA ASN A 85 -14.01 9.28 -10.22
C ASN A 85 -13.28 10.10 -9.13
N ARG A 86 -13.21 11.42 -9.31
CA ARG A 86 -12.51 12.32 -8.38
C ARG A 86 -13.02 12.22 -6.93
N LEU A 87 -14.33 12.11 -6.73
CA LEU A 87 -14.91 12.02 -5.39
C LEU A 87 -14.53 10.70 -4.71
N ALA A 88 -14.59 9.58 -5.44
CA ALA A 88 -14.17 8.28 -4.95
C ALA A 88 -12.69 8.26 -4.57
N MET A 89 -11.81 8.83 -5.40
CA MET A 89 -10.39 8.94 -5.07
C MET A 89 -10.15 9.78 -3.81
N GLN A 90 -10.79 10.95 -3.70
CA GLN A 90 -10.64 11.81 -2.52
C GLN A 90 -11.15 11.14 -1.25
N ALA A 91 -12.29 10.44 -1.32
CA ALA A 91 -12.83 9.69 -0.19
C ALA A 91 -11.86 8.57 0.25
N ASP A 92 -11.33 7.79 -0.70
CA ASP A 92 -10.34 6.74 -0.43
C ASP A 92 -9.06 7.32 0.19
N ILE A 93 -8.53 8.42 -0.33
CA ILE A 93 -7.32 9.09 0.17
C ILE A 93 -7.51 9.56 1.63
N LEU A 94 -8.64 10.24 1.90
CA LEU A 94 -8.94 10.75 3.24
C LEU A 94 -9.09 9.59 4.24
N GLY A 95 -9.81 8.53 3.86
CA GLY A 95 -9.98 7.32 4.68
C GLY A 95 -8.66 6.60 4.93
N ALA A 96 -7.86 6.37 3.89
CA ALA A 96 -6.55 5.73 3.99
C ALA A 96 -5.62 6.48 4.95
N CYS A 97 -5.53 7.81 4.81
CA CYS A 97 -4.71 8.66 5.67
C CYS A 97 -5.19 8.61 7.14
N ALA A 98 -6.50 8.69 7.37
CA ALA A 98 -7.09 8.60 8.71
C ALA A 98 -6.81 7.25 9.40
N LEU A 99 -6.70 6.16 8.62
CA LEU A 99 -6.39 4.82 9.10
C LEU A 99 -4.89 4.54 9.21
N GLY A 100 -4.04 5.54 9.00
CA GLY A 100 -2.60 5.45 9.24
C GLY A 100 -1.76 5.05 8.02
N ILE A 101 -2.33 5.00 6.81
CA ILE A 101 -1.54 4.85 5.58
C ILE A 101 -0.83 6.18 5.32
N ARG A 102 0.50 6.16 5.34
CA ARG A 102 1.34 7.37 5.25
C ARG A 102 1.98 7.60 3.88
N ASN A 103 2.05 6.56 3.04
CA ASN A 103 2.68 6.63 1.73
C ASN A 103 1.67 6.28 0.64
N MET A 104 1.77 6.97 -0.49
CA MET A 104 0.94 6.74 -1.67
C MET A 104 1.79 6.86 -2.93
N LEU A 105 1.54 5.95 -3.88
CA LEU A 105 2.09 5.99 -5.22
C LEU A 105 0.97 6.37 -6.20
N CYS A 106 1.06 7.56 -6.79
CA CYS A 106 0.07 8.07 -7.76
C CYS A 106 0.51 7.72 -9.19
N LEU A 107 -0.34 7.01 -9.93
CA LEU A 107 -0.12 6.59 -11.33
C LEU A 107 -1.27 6.98 -12.27
#